data_AF-A0A349LZR8-F1
#
_entry.id   AF-A0A349LZR8-F1
#
_cell.length_a   1.000
_cell.length_b   1.000
_cell.length_c   1.000
_cell.angle_alpha   90.00
_cell.angle_beta   90.00
_cell.angle_gamma   90.00
#
_symmetry.space_group_name_H-M   'P 1'
#
loop_
_entity.id
_entity.type
_entity.pdbx_description
1 polymer ?
#
loop_
_entity_poly.entity_id
_entity_poly.type
_entity_poly.pdbx_seq_one_letter_code
_entity_poly.pdbx_strand_id
1 'polypeptide(L)'
;MGETLHLLFRSRENGVFELQVKENWSGRTVTGSFVPPYTTRQLNAQQKKLNALNSSDHDLREIGYRLFLALCGSETPGTSRRELSEQSVQAMLRAVIQRTLQRRGTVALTFSFGPGCDEFVRYPWELLHNGEHFLLASGVFTLTRALLRPG
;
A
#
# COMPACT_ATOMS: atom_id res chain seq x y z
N MET A 1 18.76 11.05 8.89
CA MET A 1 18.24 10.79 7.53
C MET A 1 16.75 10.49 7.65
N GLY A 2 15.92 10.99 6.73
CA GLY A 2 14.48 10.69 6.72
C GLY A 2 14.24 9.21 6.40
N GLU A 3 13.34 8.57 7.15
CA GLU A 3 12.96 7.19 6.85
C GLU A 3 12.12 7.16 5.58
N THR A 4 12.43 6.27 4.64
CA THR A 4 11.71 6.14 3.38
C THR A 4 11.41 4.67 3.10
N LEU A 5 10.17 4.39 2.72
CA LEU A 5 9.69 3.13 2.19
C LEU A 5 9.37 3.30 0.71
N HIS A 6 9.93 2.43 -0.12
CA HIS A 6 9.62 2.35 -1.55
C HIS A 6 8.75 1.13 -1.82
N LEU A 7 7.56 1.34 -2.36
CA LEU A 7 6.61 0.31 -2.75
C LEU A 7 6.57 0.26 -4.27
N LEU A 8 6.98 -0.86 -4.85
CA LEU A 8 7.02 -1.08 -6.28
C LEU A 8 6.00 -2.14 -6.68
N PHE A 9 4.99 -1.71 -7.42
CA PHE A 9 3.95 -2.58 -7.98
C PHE A 9 4.41 -3.12 -9.34
N ARG A 10 4.34 -4.43 -9.53
CA ARG A 10 4.75 -5.10 -10.77
C ARG A 10 3.64 -6.00 -11.28
N SER A 11 3.40 -5.94 -12.58
CA SER A 11 2.60 -6.95 -13.28
C SER A 11 3.47 -8.19 -13.52
N ARG A 12 2.87 -9.36 -13.34
CA ARG A 12 3.42 -10.68 -13.69
C ARG A 12 2.55 -11.30 -14.79
N GLU A 13 2.95 -12.48 -15.25
CA GLU A 13 2.16 -13.24 -16.22
C GLU A 13 0.75 -13.53 -15.69
N ASN A 14 -0.20 -13.69 -16.60
CA ASN A 14 -1.59 -14.07 -16.31
C ASN A 14 -2.37 -13.08 -15.43
N GLY A 15 -2.00 -11.79 -15.45
CA GLY A 15 -2.74 -10.74 -14.73
C GLY A 15 -2.54 -10.79 -13.20
N VAL A 16 -1.52 -11.50 -12.73
CA VAL A 16 -1.11 -11.50 -11.33
C VAL A 16 -0.24 -10.26 -11.06
N PHE A 17 -0.36 -9.69 -9.86
CA PHE A 17 0.45 -8.56 -9.45
C PHE A 17 1.26 -8.88 -8.20
N GLU A 18 2.39 -8.20 -8.08
CA GLU A 18 3.32 -8.33 -6.98
C GLU A 18 3.67 -6.96 -6.43
N LEU A 19 3.88 -6.91 -5.11
CA LEU A 19 4.34 -5.73 -4.41
C LEU A 19 5.70 -6.01 -3.78
N GLN A 20 6.70 -5.25 -4.20
CA GLN A 20 8.01 -5.21 -3.55
C GLN A 20 8.09 -3.99 -2.64
N VAL A 21 8.54 -4.17 -1.41
CA VAL A 21 8.73 -3.08 -0.44
C VAL A 21 10.19 -3.04 0.00
N LYS A 22 10.81 -1.87 -0.13
CA LYS A 22 12.21 -1.63 0.25
C LYS A 22 12.31 -0.52 1.29
N GLU A 23 12.99 -0.83 2.39
CA GLU A 23 13.40 0.13 3.42
C GLU A 23 14.71 0.81 3.01
N ASN A 24 14.72 2.14 2.94
CA ASN A 24 15.93 2.85 2.52
C ASN A 24 17.05 2.85 3.58
N TRP A 25 16.69 2.81 4.87
CA TRP A 25 17.68 2.88 5.96
C TRP A 25 18.38 1.54 6.24
N SER A 26 17.68 0.41 6.09
CA SER A 26 18.23 -0.92 6.33
C SER A 26 18.66 -1.61 5.04
N GLY A 27 18.21 -1.12 3.87
CA GLY A 27 18.33 -1.79 2.59
C GLY A 27 17.44 -3.03 2.45
N ARG A 28 16.69 -3.40 3.50
CA ARG A 28 15.85 -4.59 3.54
C ARG A 28 14.76 -4.51 2.46
N THR A 29 14.60 -5.58 1.72
CA THR A 29 13.58 -5.71 0.68
C THR A 29 12.73 -6.95 0.95
N VAL A 30 11.41 -6.79 0.92
CA VAL A 30 10.43 -7.89 1.04
C VAL A 30 9.50 -7.82 -0.15
N THR A 31 8.95 -8.97 -0.54
CA THR A 31 8.07 -9.06 -1.71
C THR A 31 6.87 -9.92 -1.37
N GLY A 32 5.69 -9.56 -1.86
CA GLY A 32 4.44 -10.28 -1.61
C GLY A 32 3.46 -10.17 -2.77
N SER A 33 2.43 -11.01 -2.75
CA SER A 33 1.33 -10.93 -3.70
C SER A 33 0.58 -9.61 -3.52
N PHE A 34 0.15 -9.00 -4.63
CA PHE A 34 -0.76 -7.88 -4.61
C PHE A 34 -2.06 -8.28 -5.32
N VAL A 35 -3.16 -8.26 -4.58
CA VAL A 35 -4.49 -8.49 -5.14
C VAL A 35 -5.21 -7.14 -5.19
N PRO A 36 -5.48 -6.58 -6.38
CA PRO A 36 -6.18 -5.31 -6.52
C PRO A 36 -7.52 -5.35 -5.77
N PRO A 37 -7.78 -4.42 -4.82
CA PRO A 37 -9.02 -4.44 -4.04
C PRO A 37 -10.24 -3.97 -4.85
N TYR A 38 -9.99 -3.42 -6.04
CA TYR A 38 -11.01 -2.90 -6.94
C TYR A 38 -10.75 -3.37 -8.37
N THR A 39 -11.82 -3.80 -9.03
CA THR A 39 -11.87 -3.87 -10.49
C THR A 39 -11.92 -2.45 -11.08
N THR A 40 -11.59 -2.32 -12.36
CA THR A 40 -11.70 -1.05 -13.10
C THR A 40 -13.07 -0.38 -12.99
N ARG A 41 -14.15 -1.17 -13.05
CA ARG A 41 -15.51 -0.67 -12.91
C ARG A 41 -15.77 -0.12 -11.50
N GLN A 42 -15.33 -0.83 -10.47
CA GLN A 42 -15.48 -0.38 -9.08
C GLN A 42 -14.67 0.88 -8.82
N LEU A 43 -13.43 0.94 -9.30
CA LEU A 43 -12.58 2.12 -9.17
C LEU A 43 -13.22 3.36 -9.81
N ASN A 44 -13.71 3.23 -11.04
CA ASN A 44 -14.38 4.34 -11.73
C ASN A 44 -15.62 4.83 -10.98
N ALA A 45 -16.41 3.91 -10.39
CA ALA A 45 -17.57 4.27 -9.58
C ALA A 45 -17.17 4.97 -8.28
N GLN A 46 -16.12 4.49 -7.61
CA GLN A 46 -15.59 5.11 -6.40
C GLN A 46 -15.03 6.51 -6.66
N GLN A 47 -14.25 6.69 -7.73
CA GLN A 47 -13.71 8.00 -8.08
C GLN A 47 -14.83 9.02 -8.33
N LYS A 48 -15.92 8.61 -8.99
CA LYS A 48 -17.10 9.47 -9.17
C LYS A 48 -17.71 9.87 -7.83
N LYS A 49 -17.87 8.93 -6.89
CA LYS A 49 -18.40 9.21 -5.55
C LYS A 49 -17.51 10.15 -4.75
N LEU A 50 -16.19 9.92 -4.76
CA LEU A 50 -15.21 10.75 -4.07
C LEU A 50 -15.18 12.18 -4.65
N ASN A 51 -15.16 12.31 -5.97
CA ASN A 51 -15.16 13.62 -6.64
C ASN A 51 -16.46 14.41 -6.40
N ALA A 52 -17.59 13.72 -6.26
CA ALA A 52 -18.86 14.35 -5.92
C ALA A 52 -19.01 14.66 -4.43
N LEU A 53 -18.01 14.34 -3.59
CA LEU A 53 -18.05 14.48 -2.13
C LEU A 53 -19.24 13.75 -1.48
N ASN A 54 -19.73 12.69 -2.12
CA ASN A 54 -20.90 11.92 -1.70
C ASN A 54 -20.49 10.65 -0.93
N SER A 55 -19.49 10.75 -0.05
CA SER A 55 -18.97 9.62 0.73
C SER A 55 -19.00 9.94 2.22
N SER A 56 -19.51 9.01 3.03
CA SER A 56 -19.47 9.15 4.49
C SER A 56 -18.07 8.85 5.02
N ASP A 57 -17.77 9.28 6.25
CA ASP A 57 -16.52 8.93 6.93
C ASP A 57 -16.32 7.41 7.04
N HIS A 58 -17.41 6.66 7.23
CA HIS A 58 -17.37 5.21 7.23
C HIS A 58 -16.91 4.67 5.88
N ASP A 59 -17.46 5.18 4.78
CA ASP A 59 -17.06 4.77 3.42
C ASP A 59 -15.58 5.07 3.17
N LEU A 60 -15.10 6.25 3.58
CA LEU A 60 -13.70 6.65 3.42
C LEU A 60 -12.76 5.72 4.21
N ARG A 61 -13.12 5.36 5.45
CA ARG A 61 -12.36 4.40 6.26
C ARG A 61 -12.35 3.01 5.64
N GLU A 62 -13.48 2.55 5.10
CA GLU A 62 -13.58 1.25 4.46
C GLU A 62 -12.72 1.19 3.20
N ILE A 63 -12.72 2.25 2.38
CA ILE A 63 -11.83 2.38 1.22
C ILE A 63 -10.38 2.28 1.66
N GLY A 64 -10.01 3.10 2.64
CA GLY A 64 -8.66 3.13 3.20
C GLY A 64 -8.17 1.78 3.72
N TYR A 65 -9.05 1.07 4.42
CA TYR A 65 -8.73 -0.22 5.03
C TYR A 65 -8.58 -1.32 3.98
N ARG A 66 -9.44 -1.35 2.96
CA ARG A 66 -9.30 -2.26 1.82
C ARG A 66 -7.97 -2.06 1.09
N LEU A 67 -7.53 -0.81 0.90
CA LEU A 67 -6.22 -0.51 0.32
C LEU A 67 -5.09 -1.04 1.20
N PHE A 68 -5.15 -0.84 2.52
CA PHE A 68 -4.14 -1.34 3.44
C PHE A 68 -4.06 -2.87 3.46
N LEU A 69 -5.21 -3.56 3.45
CA LEU A 69 -5.26 -5.02 3.34
C LEU A 69 -4.66 -5.51 2.02
N ALA A 70 -4.94 -4.83 0.90
CA ALA A 70 -4.32 -5.17 -0.38
C ALA A 70 -2.80 -5.03 -0.36
N LEU A 71 -2.25 -4.01 0.33
CA LEU A 71 -0.80 -3.86 0.52
C LEU A 71 -0.21 -4.97 1.40
N CYS A 72 -0.96 -5.46 2.39
CA CYS A 72 -0.49 -6.55 3.26
C CYS A 72 -0.32 -7.88 2.50
N GLY A 73 -0.96 -8.02 1.34
CA GLY A 73 -0.98 -9.25 0.54
C GLY A 73 -1.89 -10.33 1.14
N SER A 74 -2.05 -11.43 0.41
CA SER A 74 -2.69 -12.65 0.92
C SER A 74 -1.64 -13.62 1.46
N GLU A 75 -1.87 -14.18 2.64
CA GLU A 75 -1.04 -15.32 3.10
C GLU A 75 -1.27 -16.50 2.14
N THR A 76 -0.23 -16.92 1.41
CA THR A 76 -0.28 -18.16 0.64
C THR A 76 -0.36 -19.34 1.61
N PRO A 77 -1.43 -20.16 1.59
CA PRO A 77 -1.53 -21.31 2.47
C PRO A 77 -0.49 -22.36 2.03
N GLY A 78 0.45 -22.71 2.90
CA GLY A 78 1.32 -23.89 2.67
C GLY A 78 2.79 -23.78 3.04
N THR A 79 3.29 -22.66 3.57
CA THR A 79 4.73 -22.54 3.90
C THR A 79 4.90 -21.97 5.32
N SER A 80 5.85 -22.54 6.08
CA SER A 80 6.11 -22.37 7.51
C SER A 80 5.69 -20.99 8.09
N ARG A 81 4.61 -21.01 8.88
CA ARG A 81 3.79 -19.87 9.33
C ARG A 81 4.50 -18.82 10.21
N ARG A 82 5.72 -19.07 10.68
CA ARG A 82 6.38 -18.24 11.73
C ARG A 82 7.60 -17.44 11.26
N GLU A 83 8.37 -17.96 10.30
CA GLU A 83 9.59 -17.29 9.81
C GLU A 83 9.30 -16.42 8.58
N LEU A 84 8.33 -16.81 7.74
CA LEU A 84 7.87 -16.00 6.60
C LEU A 84 7.00 -14.81 7.04
N SER A 85 6.31 -14.92 8.18
CA SER A 85 5.47 -13.82 8.68
C SER A 85 6.31 -12.58 9.00
N GLU A 86 7.52 -12.75 9.57
CA GLU A 86 8.42 -11.62 9.90
C GLU A 86 9.03 -10.97 8.65
N GLN A 87 9.10 -11.69 7.53
CA GLN A 87 9.60 -11.21 6.24
C GLN A 87 8.48 -10.85 5.24
N SER A 88 7.23 -10.78 5.71
CA SER A 88 6.10 -10.36 4.88
C SER A 88 6.03 -8.83 4.71
N VAL A 89 5.38 -8.40 3.64
CA VAL A 89 5.04 -6.98 3.43
C VAL A 89 4.20 -6.47 4.61
N GLN A 90 3.24 -7.27 5.08
CA GLN A 90 2.39 -6.93 6.22
C GLN A 90 3.20 -6.66 7.49
N ALA A 91 4.13 -7.54 7.85
CA ALA A 91 4.93 -7.37 9.06
C ALA A 91 5.86 -6.15 8.95
N MET A 92 6.46 -5.91 7.79
CA MET A 92 7.27 -4.71 7.55
C MET A 92 6.42 -3.44 7.73
N LEU A 93 5.27 -3.34 7.07
CA LEU A 93 4.39 -2.17 7.18
C LEU A 93 3.92 -1.94 8.62
N ARG A 94 3.51 -3.00 9.33
CA ARG A 94 3.10 -2.92 10.74
C ARG A 94 4.25 -2.43 11.62
N ALA A 95 5.45 -3.00 11.48
CA ALA A 95 6.61 -2.60 12.25
C ALA A 95 6.98 -1.13 12.01
N VAL A 96 6.93 -0.67 10.76
CA VAL A 96 7.21 0.72 10.41
C VAL A 96 6.16 1.66 11.03
N ILE A 97 4.87 1.33 10.93
CA ILE A 97 3.80 2.14 11.53
C ILE A 97 3.99 2.22 13.04
N GLN A 98 4.16 1.08 13.72
CA GLN A 98 4.32 1.03 15.18
C GLN A 98 5.51 1.85 15.66
N ARG A 99 6.69 1.65 15.04
CA ARG A 99 7.91 2.41 15.37
C ARG A 99 7.73 3.90 15.12
N THR A 100 7.04 4.27 14.04
CA THR A 100 6.82 5.69 13.69
C THR A 100 5.90 6.39 14.68
N LEU A 101 4.83 5.71 15.11
CA LEU A 101 3.93 6.20 16.16
C LEU A 101 4.66 6.36 17.50
N GLN A 102 5.48 5.39 17.91
CA GLN A 102 6.23 5.43 19.17
C GLN A 102 7.19 6.63 19.25
N ARG A 103 7.89 6.94 18.16
CA ARG A 103 8.89 8.02 18.12
C ARG A 103 8.32 9.38 17.68
N ARG A 104 7.01 9.47 17.39
CA ARG A 104 6.35 10.67 16.82
C ARG A 104 7.04 11.21 15.57
N GLY A 105 7.47 10.31 14.69
CA GLY A 105 8.15 10.64 13.44
C GLY A 105 7.22 10.57 12.22
N THR A 106 7.82 10.72 11.04
CA THR A 106 7.15 10.53 9.74
C THR A 106 8.06 9.72 8.82
N VAL A 107 7.45 8.91 7.95
CA VAL A 107 8.15 8.08 6.96
C VAL A 107 7.68 8.50 5.56
N ALA A 108 8.61 8.77 4.66
CA ALA A 108 8.27 9.00 3.26
C ALA A 108 7.87 7.67 2.60
N LEU A 109 6.70 7.65 1.97
CA LEU A 109 6.12 6.50 1.31
C LEU A 109 6.08 6.77 -0.19
N THR A 110 6.91 6.08 -0.96
CA THR A 110 7.00 6.27 -2.42
C THR A 110 6.38 5.08 -3.14
N PHE A 111 5.30 5.32 -3.85
CA PHE A 111 4.63 4.32 -4.67
C PHE A 111 5.12 4.44 -6.10
N SER A 112 5.71 3.36 -6.61
CA SER A 112 6.20 3.23 -7.97
C SER A 112 5.39 2.18 -8.70
N PHE A 113 4.83 2.53 -9.84
CA PHE A 113 3.98 1.63 -10.62
C PHE A 113 4.72 1.22 -11.88
N GLY A 114 5.11 -0.05 -11.96
CA GLY A 114 5.74 -0.62 -13.16
C GLY A 114 4.76 -0.75 -14.34
N PRO A 115 5.26 -1.15 -15.52
CA PRO A 115 4.42 -1.40 -16.68
C PRO A 115 3.27 -2.39 -16.36
N GLY A 116 2.05 -2.05 -16.80
CA GLY A 116 0.85 -2.86 -16.57
C GLY A 116 0.18 -2.60 -15.21
N CYS A 117 0.72 -1.71 -14.37
CA CYS A 117 0.14 -1.31 -13.09
C CYS A 117 -0.47 0.10 -13.11
N ASP A 118 -0.66 0.69 -14.31
CA ASP A 118 -1.07 2.08 -14.52
C ASP A 118 -2.37 2.44 -13.78
N GLU A 119 -3.30 1.48 -13.70
CA GLU A 119 -4.57 1.67 -13.03
C GLU A 119 -4.42 1.93 -11.52
N PHE A 120 -3.41 1.33 -10.88
CA PHE A 120 -3.21 1.44 -9.43
C PHE A 120 -2.75 2.84 -9.01
N VAL A 121 -2.19 3.62 -9.93
CA VAL A 121 -1.84 5.04 -9.69
C VAL A 121 -3.08 5.83 -9.24
N ARG A 122 -4.25 5.47 -9.79
CA ARG A 122 -5.53 6.16 -9.59
C ARG A 122 -6.23 5.80 -8.29
N TYR A 123 -5.72 4.84 -7.53
CA TYR A 123 -6.35 4.48 -6.25
C TYR A 123 -6.23 5.66 -5.26
N PRO A 124 -7.23 5.83 -4.38
CA PRO A 124 -7.25 6.92 -3.40
C PRO A 124 -6.33 6.59 -2.22
N TRP A 125 -5.03 6.45 -2.49
CA TRP A 125 -3.99 6.09 -1.51
C TRP A 125 -3.92 7.07 -0.33
N GLU A 126 -4.45 8.28 -0.51
CA GLU A 126 -4.57 9.27 0.55
C GLU A 126 -5.46 8.81 1.71
N LEU A 127 -6.38 7.88 1.42
CA LEU A 127 -7.27 7.29 2.39
C LEU A 127 -6.65 6.11 3.14
N LEU A 128 -5.41 5.70 2.87
CA LEU A 128 -4.78 4.52 3.49
C LEU A 128 -5.02 4.48 5.00
N HIS A 129 -5.66 3.41 5.47
CA HIS A 129 -6.12 3.27 6.85
C HIS A 129 -5.76 1.89 7.39
N ASN A 130 -5.11 1.80 8.55
CA ASN A 130 -4.65 0.51 9.08
C ASN A 130 -5.66 -0.20 10.00
N GLY A 131 -6.84 0.38 10.20
CA GLY A 131 -7.87 -0.09 11.13
C GLY A 131 -8.10 0.90 12.29
N GLU A 132 -7.05 1.60 12.70
CA GLU A 132 -7.09 2.56 13.81
C GLU A 132 -6.95 4.01 13.32
N HIS A 133 -6.11 4.22 12.30
CA HIS A 133 -5.67 5.54 11.87
C HIS A 133 -5.61 5.67 10.35
N PHE A 134 -5.97 6.84 9.84
CA PHE A 134 -5.61 7.29 8.49
C PHE A 134 -4.11 7.63 8.47
N LEU A 135 -3.32 6.87 7.72
CA LEU A 135 -1.87 6.89 7.83
C LEU A 135 -1.23 8.20 7.37
N LEU A 136 -1.83 8.90 6.39
CA LEU A 136 -1.39 10.24 6.02
C LEU A 136 -1.86 11.31 7.01
N ALA A 137 -3.13 11.29 7.41
CA ALA A 137 -3.68 12.30 8.31
C ALA A 137 -3.07 12.22 9.72
N SER A 138 -2.68 11.04 10.17
CA SER A 138 -1.96 10.83 11.44
C SER A 138 -0.47 11.15 11.35
N GLY A 139 0.02 11.68 10.22
CA GLY A 139 1.42 12.09 10.04
C GLY A 139 2.42 10.93 10.01
N VAL A 140 1.93 9.69 9.88
CA VAL A 140 2.78 8.49 9.83
C VAL A 140 3.52 8.46 8.49
N PHE A 141 2.80 8.71 7.40
CA PHE A 141 3.36 8.72 6.06
C PHE A 141 3.26 10.08 5.38
N THR A 142 4.25 10.39 4.54
CA THR A 142 4.10 11.34 3.43
C THR A 142 4.06 10.57 2.12
N LEU A 143 3.09 10.82 1.24
CA LEU A 143 2.88 10.02 0.04
C LEU A 143 3.51 10.68 -1.20
N THR A 144 4.25 9.90 -1.97
CA THR A 144 4.71 10.22 -3.33
C THR A 144 4.26 9.11 -4.28
N ARG A 145 3.79 9.46 -5.48
CA ARG A 145 3.40 8.51 -6.54
C ARG A 145 4.21 8.74 -7.80
N ALA A 146 4.70 7.68 -8.43
CA ALA A 146 5.47 7.72 -9.66
C ALA A 146 5.05 6.57 -10.60
N LEU A 147 4.58 6.91 -11.80
CA LEU A 147 4.38 5.94 -12.87
C LEU A 147 5.69 5.73 -13.61
N LEU A 148 6.18 4.48 -13.65
CA LEU A 148 7.41 4.14 -14.35
C LEU A 148 7.09 3.90 -15.82
N ARG A 149 7.70 4.70 -16.71
CA ARG A 149 7.59 4.48 -18.16
C ARG A 149 8.70 3.53 -18.63
N PRO A 150 8.42 2.62 -19.59
CA PRO A 150 9.50 1.88 -20.24
C PRO A 150 10.43 2.85 -20.97
N GLY A 151 11.74 2.65 -20.79
CA GLY A 151 12.80 3.40 -21.46
C GLY A 151 13.24 2.76 -22.76
#